data_AF-A0A4Y2URH3-F1
#
_entry.id   AF-A0A4Y2URH3-F1
#
_cell.length_a   1.000
_cell.length_b   1.000
_cell.length_c   1.000
_cell.angle_alpha   90.00
_cell.angle_beta   90.00
_cell.angle_gamma   90.00
#
_symmetry.space_group_name_H-M   'P 1'
#
loop_
_entity.id
_entity.type
_entity.pdbx_description
1 polymer ?
#
loop_
_entity_poly.entity_id
_entity_poly.type
_entity_poly.pdbx_seq_one_letter_code
_entity_poly.pdbx_strand_id
1 'polypeptide(L)'
;MASSGVGNLDFIDGTMNKYVYLDILKRNLKQSASNLGISRHFKLYQDNDPKHTANICKLRVLYDCPGVIKTPAQSPDFNPIEHAWDYLQKKINEHNISNKQGVKKTSDRRVGQTQRIICAKLIKSMSNRLREVIKCKGGQTTY
;
A
#
# COMPACT_ATOMS: atom_id res chain seq x y z
N MET A 1 -0.70 4.24 0.24
CA MET A 1 -1.43 5.12 -0.70
C MET A 1 -2.72 5.58 -0.06
N ALA A 2 -3.22 6.78 -0.39
CA ALA A 2 -4.57 7.25 -0.08
C ALA A 2 -5.19 7.90 -1.33
N SER A 3 -6.48 8.26 -1.28
CA SER A 3 -7.12 8.96 -2.41
C SER A 3 -6.43 10.30 -2.75
N SER A 4 -5.78 10.93 -1.77
CA SER A 4 -5.06 12.18 -1.95
C SER A 4 -3.69 12.02 -2.62
N GLY A 5 -3.15 10.80 -2.73
CA GLY A 5 -1.85 10.54 -3.35
C GLY A 5 -1.11 9.32 -2.79
N VAL A 6 0.16 9.19 -3.16
CA VAL A 6 1.04 8.13 -2.68
C VAL A 6 1.75 8.59 -1.40
N GLY A 7 1.88 7.67 -0.43
CA GLY A 7 2.69 7.92 0.76
C GLY A 7 4.17 7.71 0.48
N ASN A 8 4.99 7.60 1.53
CA ASN A 8 6.40 7.33 1.37
C ASN A 8 6.63 5.95 0.72
N LEU A 9 7.58 5.89 -0.21
CA LEU A 9 8.17 4.66 -0.72
C LEU A 9 9.43 4.34 0.12
N ASP A 10 9.60 3.09 0.54
CA ASP A 10 10.77 2.64 1.30
C ASP A 10 11.34 1.38 0.61
N PHE A 11 12.65 1.34 0.39
CA PHE A 11 13.30 0.22 -0.28
C PHE A 11 13.93 -0.70 0.75
N ILE A 12 13.55 -1.97 0.69
CA ILE A 12 14.04 -2.99 1.60
C ILE A 12 15.19 -3.73 0.92
N ASP A 13 16.33 -3.83 1.60
CA ASP A 13 17.43 -4.67 1.17
C ASP A 13 17.36 -6.00 1.94
N GLY A 14 17.11 -7.10 1.21
CA GLY A 14 16.89 -8.43 1.78
C GLY A 14 15.42 -8.76 2.07
N THR A 15 15.19 -9.75 2.93
CA THR A 15 13.84 -10.19 3.30
C THR A 15 13.31 -9.41 4.50
N MET A 16 12.12 -8.81 4.36
CA MET A 16 11.48 -8.09 5.45
C MET A 16 10.95 -9.05 6.52
N ASN A 17 11.48 -8.91 7.73
CA ASN A 17 10.94 -9.52 8.95
C ASN A 17 10.09 -8.51 9.75
N LYS A 18 9.53 -8.93 10.88
CA LYS A 18 8.70 -8.09 11.75
C LYS A 18 9.41 -6.85 12.32
N TYR A 19 10.72 -6.92 12.56
CA TYR A 19 11.49 -5.79 13.12
C TYR A 19 11.73 -4.73 12.05
N VAL A 20 12.11 -5.16 10.83
CA VAL A 20 12.23 -4.26 9.67
C VAL A 20 10.89 -3.57 9.39
N TYR A 21 9.80 -4.34 9.42
CA TYR A 21 8.46 -3.79 9.23
C TYR A 21 8.08 -2.77 10.33
N LEU A 22 8.37 -3.08 11.59
CA LEU A 22 8.17 -2.14 12.71
C LEU A 22 8.91 -0.81 12.50
N ASP A 23 10.14 -0.87 11.98
CA ASP A 23 10.93 0.33 11.71
C ASP A 23 10.41 1.13 10.51
N ILE A 24 9.87 0.45 9.49
CA ILE A 24 9.17 1.12 8.38
C ILE A 24 7.93 1.85 8.90
N LEU A 25 7.12 1.22 9.75
CA LEU A 25 5.96 1.86 10.38
C LEU A 25 6.38 3.10 11.18
N LYS A 26 7.46 2.98 11.98
CA LYS A 26 8.03 4.07 12.77
C LYS A 26 8.39 5.30 11.95
N ARG A 27 9.09 5.08 10.83
CA ARG A 27 9.59 6.16 9.98
C ARG A 27 8.50 6.76 9.11
N ASN A 28 7.60 5.94 8.58
CA ASN A 28 6.80 6.32 7.42
C ASN A 28 5.32 6.50 7.68
N LEU A 29 4.70 5.82 8.67
CA LEU A 29 3.24 5.79 8.77
C LEU A 29 2.65 7.17 9.06
N LYS A 30 3.08 7.80 10.17
CA LYS A 30 2.64 9.14 10.56
C LYS A 30 3.09 10.22 9.58
N GLN A 31 4.33 10.13 9.09
CA GLN A 31 4.85 11.08 8.11
C GLN A 31 4.05 11.06 6.80
N SER A 32 3.72 9.86 6.29
CA SER A 32 2.89 9.71 5.09
C SER A 32 1.49 10.29 5.30
N ALA A 33 0.87 10.02 6.45
CA ALA A 33 -0.45 10.57 6.77
C ALA A 33 -0.42 12.10 6.84
N SER A 34 0.66 12.68 7.38
CA SER A 34 0.88 14.13 7.42
C SER A 34 1.06 14.73 6.03
N ASN A 35 1.94 14.15 5.21
CA ASN A 35 2.19 14.60 3.84
C ASN A 35 0.92 14.55 2.97
N LEU A 36 0.03 13.59 3.26
CA LEU A 36 -1.23 13.41 2.55
C LEU A 36 -2.41 14.22 3.12
N GLY A 37 -2.20 14.96 4.23
CA GLY A 37 -3.22 15.77 4.89
C GLY A 37 -4.32 14.97 5.59
N ILE A 38 -4.05 13.72 5.98
CA ILE A 38 -5.05 12.79 6.54
C ILE A 38 -4.75 12.32 7.98
N SER A 39 -3.77 12.91 8.65
CA SER A 39 -3.26 12.46 9.97
C SER A 39 -4.33 12.17 11.02
N ARG A 40 -5.45 12.91 11.01
CA ARG A 40 -6.50 12.79 12.04
C ARG A 40 -7.58 11.77 11.72
N HIS A 41 -7.76 11.39 10.45
CA HIS A 41 -8.97 10.67 10.00
C HIS A 41 -8.69 9.55 8.99
N PHE A 42 -7.60 8.81 9.17
CA PHE A 42 -7.28 7.66 8.31
C PHE A 42 -7.43 6.34 9.06
N LYS A 43 -7.69 5.28 8.29
CA LYS A 43 -7.58 3.89 8.75
C LYS A 43 -6.50 3.18 7.94
N LEU A 44 -5.63 2.44 8.61
CA LEU A 44 -4.61 1.64 7.93
C LEU A 44 -5.24 0.40 7.29
N TYR A 45 -4.89 0.14 6.04
CA TYR A 45 -5.21 -1.08 5.33
C TYR A 45 -3.90 -1.84 5.04
N GLN A 46 -3.86 -3.13 5.37
CA GLN A 46 -2.73 -4.02 5.12
C GLN A 46 -3.23 -5.48 5.03
N ASP A 47 -2.47 -6.34 4.38
CA ASP A 47 -2.76 -7.79 4.34
C ASP A 47 -2.50 -8.45 5.71
N ASN A 48 -2.77 -9.76 5.76
CA ASN A 48 -2.61 -10.58 6.96
C ASN A 48 -1.25 -11.32 7.03
N ASP A 49 -0.19 -10.85 6.38
CA ASP A 49 1.13 -11.46 6.49
C ASP A 49 1.53 -11.61 7.98
N PRO A 50 2.11 -12.76 8.41
CA PRO A 50 2.55 -12.99 9.78
C PRO A 50 3.36 -11.84 10.39
N LYS A 51 4.16 -11.12 9.59
CA LYS A 51 4.95 -9.98 10.08
C LYS A 51 4.09 -8.75 10.38
N HIS A 52 3.03 -8.52 9.61
CA HIS A 52 2.08 -7.42 9.84
C HIS A 52 1.16 -7.71 11.03
N THR A 53 0.91 -9.00 11.30
CA THR A 53 0.07 -9.45 12.40
C THR A 53 0.84 -9.77 13.69
N ALA A 54 2.16 -9.66 13.70
CA ALA A 54 3.00 -9.79 14.88
C ALA A 54 2.61 -8.78 15.97
N ASN A 55 2.63 -9.20 17.24
CA ASN A 55 2.17 -8.39 18.37
C ASN A 55 2.85 -7.02 18.44
N ILE A 56 4.17 -6.96 18.23
CA ILE A 56 4.94 -5.69 18.25
C ILE A 56 4.47 -4.70 17.16
N CYS A 57 4.07 -5.21 16.00
CA CYS A 57 3.60 -4.40 14.87
C CYS A 57 2.16 -3.95 15.09
N LYS A 58 1.29 -4.85 15.59
CA LYS A 58 -0.09 -4.50 15.99
C LYS A 58 -0.12 -3.41 17.04
N LEU A 59 0.71 -3.52 18.09
CA LEU A 59 0.83 -2.50 19.13
C LEU A 59 1.31 -1.17 18.55
N ARG A 60 2.27 -1.21 17.63
CA ARG A 60 2.75 0.00 16.95
C ARG A 60 1.64 0.69 16.16
N VAL A 61 0.91 -0.06 15.36
CA VAL A 61 -0.19 0.48 14.55
C VAL A 61 -1.29 1.05 15.44
N LEU A 62 -1.64 0.36 16.54
CA LEU A 62 -2.63 0.85 17.50
C LEU A 62 -2.22 2.18 18.13
N TYR A 63 -0.92 2.37 18.40
CA TYR A 63 -0.39 3.61 18.95
C TYR A 63 -0.34 4.75 17.91
N ASP A 64 -0.05 4.43 16.65
CA ASP A 64 0.20 5.44 15.61
C ASP A 64 -1.01 5.78 14.73
N CYS A 65 -2.02 4.94 14.68
CA CYS A 65 -3.12 5.03 13.73
C CYS A 65 -4.50 5.12 14.43
N PRO A 66 -5.41 6.01 13.97
CA PRO A 66 -6.77 6.09 14.51
C PRO A 66 -7.62 4.82 14.32
N GLY A 67 -7.26 3.94 13.39
CA GLY A 67 -7.96 2.67 13.20
C GLY A 67 -7.35 1.78 12.12
N VAL A 68 -7.70 0.50 12.15
CA VAL A 68 -7.20 -0.49 11.18
C VAL A 68 -8.39 -1.17 10.51
N ILE A 69 -8.32 -1.33 9.19
CA ILE A 69 -9.31 -2.09 8.42
C ILE A 69 -8.94 -3.58 8.52
N LYS A 70 -9.91 -4.41 8.92
CA LYS A 70 -9.76 -5.86 8.88
C LYS A 70 -9.84 -6.32 7.43
N THR A 71 -8.86 -7.09 7.00
CA THR A 71 -8.78 -7.63 5.64
C THR A 71 -9.04 -9.14 5.66
N PRO A 72 -9.74 -9.69 4.66
CA PRO A 72 -9.85 -11.13 4.49
C PRO A 72 -8.49 -11.74 4.09
N ALA A 73 -8.25 -12.99 4.48
CA ALA A 73 -7.09 -13.73 4.01
C ALA A 73 -7.22 -14.06 2.52
N GLN A 74 -6.09 -14.21 1.83
CA GLN A 74 -6.03 -14.64 0.42
C GLN A 74 -6.89 -13.81 -0.54
N SER A 75 -6.97 -12.49 -0.34
CA SER A 75 -7.75 -11.58 -1.19
C SER A 75 -6.89 -10.49 -1.83
N PRO A 76 -5.91 -10.85 -2.69
CA PRO A 76 -5.09 -9.86 -3.39
C PRO A 76 -5.93 -8.95 -4.30
N ASP A 77 -6.95 -9.50 -4.98
CA ASP A 77 -7.90 -8.77 -5.83
C ASP A 77 -8.61 -7.63 -5.07
N PHE A 78 -8.68 -7.73 -3.74
CA PHE A 78 -9.30 -6.74 -2.88
C PHE A 78 -8.37 -5.57 -2.56
N ASN A 79 -7.04 -5.74 -2.67
CA ASN A 79 -6.05 -4.76 -2.26
C ASN A 79 -5.70 -3.78 -3.39
N PRO A 80 -6.09 -2.50 -3.33
CA PRO A 80 -5.84 -1.55 -4.42
C PRO A 80 -4.35 -1.25 -4.65
N ILE A 81 -3.48 -1.57 -3.68
CA ILE A 81 -2.05 -1.32 -3.84
C ILE A 81 -1.41 -2.23 -4.88
N GLU A 82 -1.96 -3.42 -5.13
CA GLU A 82 -1.45 -4.32 -6.18
C GLU A 82 -1.56 -3.66 -7.55
N HIS A 83 -2.70 -3.03 -7.84
CA HIS A 83 -2.88 -2.27 -9.08
C HIS A 83 -1.98 -1.04 -9.16
N ALA A 84 -1.61 -0.45 -8.02
CA ALA A 84 -0.65 0.63 -7.98
C ALA A 84 0.76 0.15 -8.33
N TRP A 85 1.15 -1.03 -7.84
CA TRP A 85 2.41 -1.66 -8.19
C TRP A 85 2.45 -2.04 -9.66
N ASP A 86 1.37 -2.61 -10.21
CA ASP A 86 1.26 -2.91 -11.64
C ASP A 86 1.43 -1.66 -12.51
N TYR A 87 0.77 -0.56 -12.11
CA TYR A 87 0.92 0.73 -12.80
C TYR A 87 2.37 1.22 -12.74
N LEU A 88 2.98 1.18 -11.56
CA LEU A 88 4.36 1.62 -11.35
C LEU A 88 5.35 0.76 -12.17
N GLN A 89 5.18 -0.56 -12.15
CA GLN A 89 6.00 -1.50 -12.90
C GLN A 89 5.93 -1.22 -14.41
N LYS A 90 4.74 -1.01 -14.96
CA LYS A 90 4.57 -0.61 -16.37
C LYS A 90 5.34 0.67 -16.68
N LYS A 91 5.29 1.67 -15.80
CA LYS A 91 6.01 2.95 -15.94
C LYS A 91 7.52 2.87 -15.78
N ILE A 92 8.02 1.87 -15.04
CA ILE A 92 9.44 1.56 -14.93
C ILE A 92 9.91 0.83 -16.19
N ASN A 93 9.14 -0.14 -16.68
CA ASN A 93 9.46 -0.95 -17.86
C ASN A 93 9.50 -0.14 -19.16
N GLU A 94 8.90 1.05 -19.20
CA GLU A 94 9.10 2.04 -20.27
C GLU A 94 10.57 2.51 -20.39
N HIS A 95 11.40 2.27 -19.37
CA HIS A 95 12.83 2.61 -19.34
C HIS A 95 13.66 1.34 -19.39
N ASN A 96 14.68 1.31 -20.26
CA ASN A 96 15.63 0.19 -20.37
C ASN A 96 16.62 0.17 -19.18
N ILE A 97 16.12 -0.13 -17.98
CA ILE A 97 16.90 -0.13 -16.74
C ILE A 97 17.41 -1.54 -16.46
N SER A 98 18.73 -1.70 -16.33
CA SER A 98 19.39 -2.99 -16.11
C SER A 98 19.98 -3.18 -14.71
N ASN A 99 19.92 -2.17 -13.84
CA ASN A 99 20.53 -2.24 -12.50
C ASN A 99 19.61 -1.77 -11.38
N LYS A 100 19.85 -2.29 -10.17
CA LYS A 100 19.05 -2.04 -8.96
C LYS A 100 18.93 -0.55 -8.62
N GLN A 101 20.02 0.21 -8.77
CA GLN A 101 20.02 1.64 -8.43
C GLN A 101 19.15 2.45 -9.39
N GLY A 102 19.16 2.10 -10.68
CA GLY A 102 18.28 2.68 -11.69
C GLY A 102 16.81 2.40 -11.42
N VAL A 103 16.49 1.19 -10.93
CA VAL A 103 15.12 0.83 -10.53
C VAL A 103 14.68 1.67 -9.33
N LYS A 104 15.52 1.79 -8.28
CA LYS A 104 15.20 2.62 -7.11
C LYS A 104 14.92 4.08 -7.51
N LYS A 105 15.86 4.71 -8.23
CA LYS A 105 15.73 6.10 -8.69
C LYS A 105 14.50 6.34 -9.55
N THR A 106 14.22 5.42 -10.48
CA THR A 106 13.05 5.56 -11.36
C THR A 106 11.75 5.36 -10.59
N SER A 107 11.71 4.41 -9.66
CA SER A 107 10.55 4.17 -8.79
C SER A 107 10.21 5.42 -7.97
N ASP A 108 11.19 6.04 -7.31
CA ASP A 108 11.01 7.27 -6.54
C ASP A 108 10.44 8.40 -7.40
N ARG A 109 11.04 8.62 -8.57
CA ARG A 109 10.59 9.66 -9.51
C ARG A 109 9.16 9.41 -9.98
N ARG A 110 8.82 8.16 -10.32
CA ARG A 110 7.48 7.80 -10.80
C ARG A 110 6.43 7.86 -9.70
N VAL A 111 6.77 7.50 -8.46
CA VAL A 111 5.88 7.69 -7.31
C VAL A 111 5.56 9.16 -7.11
N GLY A 112 6.56 10.05 -7.16
CA GLY A 112 6.34 11.50 -7.08
C GLY A 112 5.49 12.07 -8.22
N GLN A 113 5.56 11.46 -9.41
CA GLN A 113 4.75 11.83 -10.58
C GLN A 113 3.38 11.15 -10.64
N THR A 114 3.11 10.19 -9.75
CA THR A 114 1.86 9.43 -9.78
C THR A 114 0.71 10.38 -9.46
N GLN A 115 -0.17 10.56 -10.45
CA GLN A 115 -1.23 11.53 -10.33
C GLN A 115 -2.22 11.13 -9.23
N ARG A 116 -2.64 12.12 -8.43
CA ARG A 116 -3.68 11.96 -7.42
C ARG A 116 -4.96 11.35 -8.00
N ILE A 117 -5.27 11.64 -9.26
CA ILE A 117 -6.43 11.09 -9.97
C ILE A 117 -6.39 9.56 -10.09
N ILE A 118 -5.20 8.96 -10.26
CA ILE A 118 -5.03 7.50 -10.33
C ILE A 118 -5.31 6.90 -8.95
N CYS A 119 -4.69 7.47 -7.91
CA CYS A 119 -4.90 7.03 -6.53
C CYS A 119 -6.39 7.13 -6.14
N ALA A 120 -7.05 8.24 -6.47
CA ALA A 120 -8.47 8.44 -6.21
C ALA A 120 -9.35 7.42 -6.93
N LYS A 121 -9.07 7.12 -8.21
CA LYS A 121 -9.77 6.07 -8.97
C LYS A 121 -9.63 4.69 -8.33
N LEU A 122 -8.41 4.32 -7.91
CA LEU A 122 -8.15 3.05 -7.24
C LEU A 122 -8.90 2.94 -5.91
N ILE A 123 -8.85 3.97 -5.06
CA ILE A 123 -9.58 3.96 -3.78
C ILE A 123 -11.10 3.93 -4.01
N LYS A 124 -11.63 4.71 -4.97
CA LYS A 124 -13.06 4.70 -5.31
C LYS A 124 -13.52 3.33 -5.87
N SER A 125 -12.61 2.56 -6.47
CA SER A 125 -12.91 1.21 -6.96
C SER A 125 -13.25 0.22 -5.86
N MET A 126 -12.88 0.48 -4.60
CA MET A 126 -13.14 -0.42 -3.47
C MET A 126 -14.61 -0.80 -3.32
N SER A 127 -15.53 0.14 -3.55
CA SER A 127 -16.96 -0.16 -3.48
C SER A 127 -17.42 -1.13 -4.58
N ASN A 128 -16.79 -1.09 -5.76
CA ASN A 128 -17.06 -2.05 -6.82
C ASN A 128 -16.44 -3.43 -6.49
N ARG A 129 -15.20 -3.45 -5.98
CA ARG A 129 -14.53 -4.69 -5.54
C ARG A 129 -15.35 -5.42 -4.48
N LEU A 130 -15.83 -4.69 -3.46
CA LEU A 130 -16.71 -5.22 -2.42
C LEU A 130 -17.98 -5.85 -3.00
N ARG A 131 -18.62 -5.17 -3.97
CA ARG A 131 -19.81 -5.70 -4.64
C ARG A 131 -19.51 -6.98 -5.43
N GLU A 132 -18.38 -7.05 -6.12
CA GLU A 132 -18.02 -8.24 -6.87
C GLU A 132 -17.69 -9.41 -5.93
N VAL A 133 -16.99 -9.19 -4.82
CA VAL A 133 -16.75 -10.22 -3.79
C VAL A 133 -18.07 -10.77 -3.25
N ILE A 134 -19.06 -9.91 -2.95
CA ILE A 134 -20.39 -10.34 -2.49
C ILE A 134 -21.10 -11.17 -3.56
N LYS A 135 -21.07 -10.72 -4.82
CA LYS A 135 -21.67 -11.43 -5.96
C LYS A 135 -21.01 -12.80 -6.17
N CYS A 136 -19.69 -12.89 -6.02
CA CYS A 136 -18.92 -14.14 -6.08
C CYS A 136 -19.01 -14.96 -4.78
N LYS A 137 -19.81 -14.54 -3.79
CA LYS A 137 -19.96 -15.21 -2.48
C LYS A 137 -18.63 -15.47 -1.78
N GLY A 138 -17.69 -14.53 -1.87
CA GLY A 138 -16.34 -14.65 -1.30
C GLY A 138 -15.32 -15.36 -2.20
N GLY A 139 -15.72 -15.81 -3.40
CA GLY A 139 -14.81 -16.36 -4.40
C GLY A 139 -13.95 -15.29 -5.10
N GLN A 140 -13.08 -15.76 -6.01
CA GLN A 140 -12.21 -14.90 -6.82
C GLN A 140 -13.00 -13.89 -7.65
N THR A 141 -12.41 -12.72 -7.87
CA THR A 141 -13.02 -11.66 -8.66
C THR A 141 -12.26 -11.43 -9.96
N THR A 142 -12.75 -10.50 -10.79
CA THR A 142 -12.08 -10.09 -12.03
C THR A 142 -11.08 -8.95 -11.83
N TYR A 143 -10.87 -8.52 -10.59
CA TYR A 143 -9.98 -7.43 -10.22
C TYR A 143 -8.54 -7.89 -10.03
#